data_AF-A0A1H8DZQ8-F1
#
_entry.id   AF-A0A1H8DZQ8-F1
#
_cell.length_a   1.000
_cell.length_b   1.000
_cell.length_c   1.000
_cell.angle_alpha   90.00
_cell.angle_beta   90.00
_cell.angle_gamma   90.00
#
_symmetry.space_group_name_H-M   'P 1'
#
loop_
_entity.id
_entity.type
_entity.pdbx_description
1 polymer ?
#
loop_
_entity_poly.entity_id
_entity_poly.type
_entity_poly.pdbx_seq_one_letter_code
_entity_poly.pdbx_strand_id
1 'polypeptide(L)'
;MKKIIVACGGAVATSTVAADAIRDLCAQNGIKAEVTQMRVIEIANNLSGVDLVVTTMRIKPDFDVPYVNGMAFLTGINKEATEEKILSYLKD
;
A
#
# COMPACT_ATOMS: atom_id res chain seq x y z
N MET A 1 -14.72 4.16 4.10
CA MET A 1 -14.01 3.88 2.84
C MET A 1 -12.55 4.05 3.17
N LYS A 2 -11.76 2.98 3.10
CA LYS A 2 -10.37 3.00 3.58
C LYS A 2 -9.49 3.65 2.52
N LYS A 3 -8.55 4.50 2.88
CA LYS A 3 -7.60 5.12 1.94
C LYS A 3 -6.24 4.45 2.05
N ILE A 4 -5.75 3.93 0.94
CA ILE A 4 -4.46 3.25 0.83
C ILE A 4 -3.58 4.06 -0.11
N ILE A 5 -2.39 4.43 0.35
CA ILE A 5 -1.38 5.08 -0.49
C ILE A 5 -0.33 4.05 -0.89
N VAL A 6 -0.12 3.90 -2.19
CA VAL A 6 0.97 3.12 -2.76
C VAL A 6 2.06 4.06 -3.25
N ALA A 7 3.27 3.91 -2.74
CA ALA A 7 4.39 4.75 -3.17
C ALA A 7 5.61 3.97 -3.64
N CYS A 8 6.23 4.49 -4.71
CA CYS A 8 7.47 3.96 -5.26
C CYS A 8 8.55 5.06 -5.31
N GLY A 9 9.81 4.67 -5.07
CA GLY A 9 10.97 5.55 -5.19
C GLY A 9 11.63 5.56 -6.58
N GLY A 10 11.39 4.52 -7.41
CA GLY A 10 12.15 4.30 -8.65
C GLY A 10 11.43 4.63 -9.95
N ALA A 11 10.11 4.37 -10.05
CA ALA A 11 9.29 4.69 -11.22
C ALA A 11 7.80 4.43 -10.94
N VAL A 12 6.89 5.13 -11.62
CA VAL A 12 5.43 4.92 -11.53
C VAL A 12 5.00 3.58 -12.13
N ALA A 13 5.78 3.01 -13.04
CA ALA A 13 5.39 1.77 -13.74
C ALA A 13 5.31 0.55 -12.81
N THR A 14 6.21 0.45 -11.82
CA THR A 14 6.22 -0.70 -10.89
C THR A 14 5.22 -0.56 -9.75
N SER A 15 4.72 0.65 -9.47
CA SER A 15 3.65 0.84 -8.47
C SER A 15 2.28 0.40 -8.95
N THR A 16 2.03 0.36 -10.27
CA THR A 16 0.75 -0.09 -10.82
C THR A 16 0.45 -1.54 -10.46
N VAL A 17 1.45 -2.43 -10.58
CA VAL A 17 1.28 -3.86 -10.26
C VAL A 17 0.90 -4.07 -8.78
N ALA A 18 1.57 -3.35 -7.87
CA ALA A 18 1.24 -3.42 -6.44
C ALA A 18 -0.15 -2.81 -6.15
N ALA A 19 -0.48 -1.69 -6.80
CA ALA A 19 -1.77 -1.03 -6.61
C ALA A 19 -2.95 -1.88 -7.11
N ASP A 20 -2.84 -2.50 -8.29
CA ASP A 20 -3.86 -3.42 -8.81
C ASP A 20 -4.03 -4.64 -7.91
N ALA A 21 -2.93 -5.28 -7.49
CA ALA A 21 -3.00 -6.42 -6.57
C ALA A 21 -3.73 -6.08 -5.25
N ILE A 22 -3.49 -4.90 -4.69
CA ILE A 22 -4.18 -4.45 -3.47
C ILE A 22 -5.66 -4.15 -3.74
N ARG A 23 -5.99 -3.53 -4.88
CA ARG A 23 -7.38 -3.27 -5.27
C ARG A 23 -8.16 -4.57 -5.43
N ASP A 24 -7.60 -5.53 -6.14
CA ASP A 24 -8.20 -6.86 -6.32
C ASP A 24 -8.38 -7.57 -4.98
N LEU A 25 -7.38 -7.54 -4.10
CA LEU A 25 -7.47 -8.12 -2.77
C LEU A 25 -8.61 -7.51 -1.95
N CYS A 26 -8.72 -6.17 -1.96
CA CYS A 26 -9.79 -5.46 -1.27
C CYS A 26 -11.16 -5.78 -1.87
N ALA A 27 -11.27 -5.79 -3.19
CA ALA A 27 -12.51 -6.10 -3.91
C ALA A 27 -12.99 -7.54 -3.63
N GLN A 28 -12.09 -8.53 -3.66
CA GLN A 28 -12.38 -9.92 -3.34
C GLN A 28 -12.85 -10.11 -1.90
N ASN A 29 -12.37 -9.29 -0.97
CA ASN A 29 -12.79 -9.31 0.43
C ASN A 29 -14.00 -8.41 0.72
N GLY A 30 -14.57 -7.73 -0.29
CA GLY A 30 -15.68 -6.78 -0.11
C GLY A 30 -15.31 -5.49 0.63
N ILE A 31 -14.02 -5.17 0.73
CA ILE A 31 -13.50 -3.98 1.41
C ILE A 31 -13.45 -2.81 0.41
N LYS A 32 -14.19 -1.74 0.70
CA LYS A 32 -14.11 -0.49 -0.08
C LYS A 32 -12.84 0.28 0.28
N ALA A 33 -11.76 -0.01 -0.45
CA ALA A 33 -10.49 0.69 -0.35
C ALA A 33 -10.21 1.54 -1.60
N GLU A 34 -9.72 2.75 -1.39
CA GLU A 34 -9.26 3.67 -2.43
C GLU A 34 -7.74 3.63 -2.47
N VAL A 35 -7.17 3.14 -3.58
CA VAL A 35 -5.72 3.04 -3.76
C VAL A 35 -5.21 4.21 -4.58
N THR A 36 -4.36 5.04 -3.97
CA THR A 36 -3.75 6.23 -4.59
C THR A 36 -2.26 6.00 -4.78
N GLN A 37 -1.75 6.22 -5.98
CA GLN A 37 -0.33 6.05 -6.30
C GLN A 37 0.40 7.39 -6.26
N MET A 38 1.53 7.45 -5.56
CA MET A 38 2.34 8.67 -5.50
C MET A 38 3.83 8.39 -5.23
N ARG A 39 4.63 9.46 -5.08
CA ARG A 39 6.05 9.32 -4.73
C ARG A 39 6.22 9.20 -3.23
N VAL A 40 7.26 8.49 -2.79
CA VAL A 40 7.57 8.31 -1.37
C VAL A 40 7.72 9.62 -0.60
N ILE A 41 8.20 10.67 -1.28
CA ILE A 41 8.34 12.02 -0.70
C ILE A 41 7.01 12.74 -0.47
N GLU A 42 5.97 12.38 -1.23
CA GLU A 42 4.66 13.03 -1.13
C GLU A 42 3.75 12.35 -0.12
N ILE A 43 4.04 11.12 0.29
CA ILE A 43 3.30 10.41 1.33
C ILE A 43 3.24 11.28 2.57
N ALA A 44 4.38 11.76 3.07
CA ALA A 44 4.46 12.53 4.31
C ALA A 44 3.50 13.74 4.33
N ASN A 45 3.27 14.37 3.17
CA ASN A 45 2.35 15.49 3.03
C ASN A 45 0.88 15.06 2.81
N ASN A 46 0.64 13.80 2.41
CA ASN A 46 -0.66 13.26 2.04
C ASN A 46 -1.15 12.15 2.98
N LEU A 47 -0.60 12.03 4.19
CA LEU A 47 -1.07 11.07 5.21
C LEU A 47 -2.44 11.42 5.79
N SER A 48 -2.97 12.61 5.49
CA SER A 48 -4.21 13.12 6.07
C SER A 48 -5.41 12.25 5.66
N GLY A 49 -5.96 11.50 6.62
CA GLY A 49 -7.08 10.58 6.41
C GLY A 49 -6.70 9.30 5.66
N VAL A 50 -5.43 8.91 5.68
CA VAL A 50 -4.94 7.63 5.14
C VAL A 50 -5.02 6.56 6.22
N ASP A 51 -5.55 5.39 5.87
CA ASP A 51 -5.62 4.24 6.77
C ASP A 51 -4.39 3.33 6.63
N LEU A 52 -3.75 3.32 5.45
CA LEU A 52 -2.63 2.43 5.18
C LEU A 52 -1.67 3.02 4.15
N VAL A 53 -0.37 2.91 4.44
CA VAL A 53 0.70 3.25 3.50
C VAL A 53 1.42 1.99 3.07
N VAL A 54 1.52 1.77 1.76
CA VAL A 54 2.27 0.69 1.15
C VAL A 54 3.40 1.26 0.31
N THR A 55 4.65 0.86 0.58
CA THR A 55 5.77 1.27 -0.28
C THR A 55 6.51 0.10 -0.87
N THR A 56 6.91 0.21 -2.13
CA THR A 56 7.69 -0.84 -2.82
C THR A 56 9.19 -0.73 -2.53
N MET A 57 9.59 0.18 -1.65
CA MET A 57 10.96 0.38 -1.18
C MET A 57 10.97 0.50 0.33
N ARG A 58 12.08 0.11 0.99
CA ARG A 58 12.25 0.42 2.41
C ARG A 58 12.36 1.92 2.60
N ILE A 59 11.40 2.48 3.31
CA ILE A 59 11.45 3.85 3.81
C ILE A 59 11.49 3.81 5.33
N LYS A 60 11.97 4.89 5.94
CA LYS A 60 11.81 5.10 7.37
C LYS A 60 10.45 5.78 7.55
N PRO A 61 9.43 5.10 8.10
CA PRO A 61 8.15 5.74 8.37
C PRO A 61 8.39 6.81 9.44
N ASP A 62 8.11 8.06 9.11
CA ASP A 62 8.17 9.20 10.03
C ASP A 62 6.75 9.66 10.39
N PHE A 63 5.81 8.73 10.34
CA PHE A 63 4.38 8.99 10.42
C PHE A 63 3.64 7.95 11.26
N ASP A 64 2.53 8.37 11.86
CA ASP A 64 1.72 7.57 12.79
C ASP A 64 0.82 6.53 12.09
N VAL A 65 0.76 6.57 10.76
CA VAL A 65 -0.13 5.74 9.94
C VAL A 65 0.49 4.35 9.71
N PRO A 66 -0.32 3.26 9.69
CA PRO A 66 0.21 1.92 9.45
C PRO A 66 1.00 1.84 8.15
N TYR A 67 2.21 1.27 8.24
CA TYR A 67 3.14 1.12 7.13
C TYR A 67 3.36 -0.35 6.79
N VAL A 68 3.19 -0.69 5.50
CA VAL A 68 3.46 -2.01 4.95
C VAL A 68 4.47 -1.91 3.82
N ASN A 69 5.44 -2.83 3.81
CA ASN A 69 6.38 -2.93 2.71
C ASN A 69 5.80 -3.82 1.60
N GLY A 70 5.44 -3.21 0.48
CA GLY A 70 4.90 -3.85 -0.71
C GLY A 70 5.94 -4.42 -1.67
N MET A 71 7.21 -4.52 -1.29
CA MET A 71 8.26 -5.11 -2.15
C MET A 71 7.96 -6.58 -2.51
N ALA A 72 7.16 -7.27 -1.68
CA ALA A 72 6.63 -8.60 -1.99
C ALA A 72 5.77 -8.63 -3.27
N PHE A 73 5.03 -7.56 -3.57
CA PHE A 73 4.24 -7.45 -4.82
C PHE A 73 5.11 -7.31 -6.06
N LEU A 74 6.31 -6.73 -5.94
CA LEU A 74 7.27 -6.63 -7.06
C LEU A 74 8.05 -7.92 -7.25
N THR A 75 8.54 -8.49 -6.15
CA THR A 75 9.42 -9.66 -6.20
C THR A 75 8.65 -10.97 -6.35
N GLY A 76 7.34 -10.98 -6.07
CA GLY A 76 6.50 -12.18 -6.04
C GLY A 76 6.76 -13.08 -4.84
N ILE A 77 7.72 -12.74 -3.98
CA ILE A 77 8.12 -13.53 -2.83
C ILE A 77 7.33 -13.03 -1.61
N ASN A 78 6.61 -13.92 -0.93
CA ASN A 78 5.78 -13.60 0.24
C ASN A 78 4.66 -12.57 -0.03
N LYS A 79 4.06 -12.60 -1.23
CA LYS A 79 2.91 -11.76 -1.60
C LYS A 79 1.73 -12.01 -0.64
N GLU A 80 1.36 -13.27 -0.44
CA GLU A 80 0.25 -13.68 0.43
C GLU A 80 0.40 -13.15 1.87
N ALA A 81 1.58 -13.29 2.46
CA ALA A 81 1.84 -12.77 3.81
C ALA A 81 1.70 -11.24 3.92
N THR A 82 1.99 -10.53 2.82
CA THR A 82 1.80 -9.08 2.75
C THR A 82 0.33 -8.73 2.56
N GLU A 83 -0.38 -9.50 1.73
CA GLU A 83 -1.82 -9.39 1.51
C GLU A 83 -2.60 -9.63 2.81
N GLU A 84 -2.26 -10.67 3.58
CA GLU A 84 -2.85 -10.93 4.90
C GLU A 84 -2.60 -9.80 5.88
N LYS A 85 -1.39 -9.23 5.92
CA LYS A 85 -1.10 -8.04 6.74
C LYS A 85 -1.99 -6.86 6.36
N ILE A 86 -2.12 -6.57 5.07
CA ILE A 86 -2.96 -5.49 4.57
C ILE A 86 -4.42 -5.72 4.97
N LEU A 87 -4.93 -6.94 4.79
CA LEU A 87 -6.27 -7.32 5.22
C LEU A 87 -6.46 -7.16 6.72
N SER A 88 -5.46 -7.51 7.53
CA SER A 88 -5.52 -7.34 8.98
C SER A 88 -5.66 -5.87 9.39
N TYR A 89 -4.97 -4.95 8.70
CA TYR A 89 -5.12 -3.50 8.96
C TYR A 89 -6.42 -2.92 8.41
N LEU A 90 -6.98 -3.51 7.35
CA LEU A 90 -8.20 -3.02 6.70
C LEU A 90 -9.49 -3.58 7.32
N LYS A 91 -9.44 -4.76 7.96
CA LYS A 91 -10.56 -5.41 8.64
C LYS A 91 -10.79 -4.90 10.07
N ASP A 92 -9.83 -4.17 10.63
CA ASP A 92 -9.95 -3.48 11.93
C ASP A 92 -10.69 -2.13 11.78
#